data_AF-A0A9D6SSU1-F1
#
_entry.id   AF-A0A9D6SSU1-F1
#
_cell.length_a   1.000
_cell.length_b   1.000
_cell.length_c   1.000
_cell.angle_alpha   90.00
_cell.angle_beta   90.00
_cell.angle_gamma   90.00
#
_symmetry.space_group_name_H-M   'P 1'
#
loop_
_entity.id
_entity.type
_entity.pdbx_description
1 polymer ?
#
loop_
_entity_poly.entity_id
_entity_poly.type
_entity_poly.pdbx_seq_one_letter_code
_entity_poly.pdbx_strand_id
1 'polypeptide(L)' 'QGSAGAVADDVMRSGRWIIGDPDDCVEQISRFRERLGVNHMLFAMPWPDSKQDQRLRSMRLLAERVLPHVRSGPTGKPT' A
#
# COMPACT_ATOMS: atom_id res chain seq x y z
N GLN A 1 -3.07 -27.07 -7.21
CA GLN A 1 -3.94 -26.13 -6.49
C GLN A 1 -3.27 -25.85 -5.14
N GLY A 2 -2.45 -24.81 -5.05
CA GLY A 2 -1.88 -24.37 -3.78
C GLY A 2 -2.99 -23.70 -2.97
N SER A 3 -3.16 -24.07 -1.70
CA SER A 3 -4.18 -23.45 -0.87
C SER A 3 -3.93 -21.95 -0.76
N ALA A 4 -4.99 -21.14 -0.78
CA ALA A 4 -4.92 -19.69 -0.67
C ALA A 4 -4.12 -19.24 0.57
N GLY A 5 -4.09 -20.04 1.64
CA GLY A 5 -3.31 -19.79 2.85
C GLY A 5 -1.78 -19.86 2.65
N ALA A 6 -1.28 -20.79 1.83
CA ALA A 6 0.16 -20.89 1.57
C ALA A 6 0.66 -19.73 0.69
N VAL A 7 -0.16 -19.30 -0.26
CA VAL A 7 0.13 -18.13 -1.09
C VAL A 7 0.10 -16.86 -0.23
N ALA A 8 -0.91 -16.71 0.65
CA ALA A 8 -1.00 -15.57 1.55
C ALA A 8 0.21 -15.46 2.51
N ASP A 9 0.69 -16.58 3.05
CA ASP A 9 1.85 -16.60 3.96
C ASP A 9 3.15 -16.18 3.25
N ASP A 10 3.44 -16.72 2.07
CA ASP A 10 4.61 -16.33 1.26
C ASP A 10 4.55 -14.86 0.82
N VAL A 11 3.36 -14.42 0.43
CA VAL A 11 3.06 -13.04 0.08
C VAL A 11 3.34 -12.11 1.26
N MET A 12 2.84 -12.41 2.46
CA MET A 12 3.10 -11.61 3.67
C MET A 12 4.59 -11.59 4.05
N ARG A 13 5.29 -12.73 3.94
CA ARG A 13 6.75 -12.83 4.22
C ARG A 13 7.61 -12.01 3.27
N SER A 14 7.12 -11.71 2.07
CA SER A 14 7.89 -10.97 1.07
C SER A 14 8.22 -9.53 1.48
N GLY A 15 7.56 -8.97 2.50
CA GLY A 15 7.80 -7.62 3.00
C GLY A 15 7.51 -6.51 1.98
N ARG A 16 6.78 -6.85 0.90
CA ARG A 16 6.39 -5.93 -0.19
C ARG A 16 4.96 -5.41 -0.06
N TRP A 17 4.27 -5.76 1.03
CA TRP A 17 2.87 -5.42 1.22
C TRP A 17 2.73 -4.39 2.31
N ILE A 18 1.82 -3.45 2.07
CA ILE A 18 1.38 -2.47 3.06
C ILE A 18 0.00 -2.91 3.50
N ILE A 19 -0.08 -3.44 4.72
CA ILE A 19 -1.28 -4.00 5.32
C ILE A 19 -1.34 -3.52 6.76
N GLY A 20 -2.52 -3.11 7.20
CA GLY A 20 -2.76 -2.62 8.55
C GLY A 20 -3.87 -1.59 8.58
N ASP A 21 -3.94 -0.86 9.69
CA ASP A 21 -4.76 0.33 9.79
C ASP A 21 -4.10 1.52 9.04
N PRO A 22 -4.77 2.69 8.94
CA PRO A 22 -4.19 3.83 8.24
C PRO A 22 -2.85 4.31 8.83
N ASP A 23 -2.65 4.22 10.14
CA ASP A 23 -1.44 4.70 10.82
C ASP A 23 -0.28 3.74 10.53
N ASP A 24 -0.53 2.43 10.56
CA ASP A 24 0.43 1.41 10.11
C ASP A 24 0.87 1.67 8.66
N CYS A 25 -0.08 2.04 7.80
CA CYS A 25 0.20 2.31 6.39
C CYS A 25 1.08 3.57 6.22
N VAL A 26 0.85 4.62 7.02
CA VAL A 26 1.68 5.83 7.03
C VAL A 26 3.12 5.50 7.43
N GLU A 27 3.31 4.71 8.49
CA GLU A 27 4.63 4.30 8.96
C GLU A 27 5.36 3.48 7.89
N GLN A 28 4.70 2.47 7.33
CA GLN A 28 5.29 1.59 6.32
C GLN A 28 5.69 2.37 5.07
N ILE A 29 4.83 3.26 4.55
CA ILE A 29 5.13 4.12 3.40
C ILE A 29 6.32 5.05 3.69
N SER A 30 6.34 5.67 4.87
CA SER A 30 7.43 6.58 5.27
C SER A 30 8.76 5.83 5.35
N ARG A 31 8.76 4.63 5.93
CA ARG A 31 9.93 3.74 5.97
C ARG A 31 10.41 3.32 4.58
N PHE A 32 9.51 3.02 3.66
CA PHE A 32 9.90 2.72 2.26
C PHE A 32 10.52 3.93 1.58
N ARG A 33 9.95 5.12 1.77
CA ARG A 33 10.50 6.37 1.23
C ARG A 33 11.91 6.65 1.76
N GLU A 34 12.12 6.52 3.07
CA GLU A 34 13.42 6.76 3.70
C GLU A 34 14.46 5.72 3.28
N ARG A 35 14.07 4.44 3.23
CA ARG A 35 14.99 3.34 2.91
C ARG A 35 15.36 3.27 1.42
N LEU A 36 14.42 3.59 0.53
CA LEU A 36 14.62 3.45 -0.92
C LEU A 36 14.91 4.80 -1.61
N GLY A 37 14.71 5.93 -0.93
CA GLY A 37 14.88 7.27 -1.51
C GLY A 37 13.84 7.62 -2.59
N VAL A 38 12.71 6.92 -2.63
CA VAL A 38 11.68 7.08 -3.67
C VAL A 38 10.63 8.12 -3.28
N ASN A 39 10.16 8.90 -4.25
CA ASN A 39 9.08 9.89 -4.08
C ASN A 39 7.80 9.54 -4.85
N HIS A 40 7.85 8.56 -5.75
CA HIS A 40 6.72 8.01 -6.48
C HIS A 40 6.52 6.54 -6.11
N MET A 41 5.31 6.19 -5.70
CA MET A 41 4.93 4.82 -5.34
C MET A 41 3.67 4.42 -6.10
N LEU A 42 3.66 3.22 -6.65
CA LEU A 42 2.50 2.62 -7.29
C LEU A 42 1.85 1.62 -6.35
N PHE A 43 0.64 1.91 -5.89
CA PHE A 43 -0.13 1.03 -5.02
C PHE A 43 -1.07 0.16 -5.87
N ALA A 44 -0.64 -1.06 -6.14
CA ALA A 44 -1.55 -2.07 -6.64
C ALA A 44 -2.34 -2.65 -5.46
N MET A 45 -3.65 -2.78 -5.60
CA MET A 45 -4.52 -3.46 -4.63
C MET A 45 -5.06 -4.80 -5.18
N PRO A 46 -4.20 -5.76 -5.56
CA PRO A 46 -4.63 -7.11 -5.87
C PRO A 46 -4.77 -7.86 -4.55
N TRP A 47 -6.00 -8.11 -4.11
CA TRP A 47 -6.25 -9.08 -3.05
C TRP A 47 -7.08 -10.24 -3.63
N PRO A 48 -6.66 -11.50 -3.42
CA PRO A 48 -7.43 -12.66 -3.85
C PRO A 48 -8.86 -12.58 -3.35
N ASP A 49 -9.83 -12.85 -4.21
CA ASP A 49 -11.26 -12.85 -3.88
C ASP A 49 -11.82 -11.53 -3.34
N SER A 50 -11.06 -10.42 -3.42
CA SER A 50 -11.58 -9.10 -3.05
C SER A 50 -12.61 -8.61 -4.04
N LYS A 51 -13.78 -8.25 -3.52
CA LYS A 51 -14.81 -7.57 -4.30
C LYS A 51 -14.36 -6.14 -4.64
N GLN A 52 -14.87 -5.60 -5.75
CA GLN A 52 -14.48 -4.28 -6.24
C GLN A 52 -14.76 -3.16 -5.23
N ASP A 53 -15.88 -3.23 -4.53
CA ASP A 53 -16.26 -2.30 -3.46
C ASP A 53 -15.22 -2.26 -2.33
N GLN A 54 -14.68 -3.41 -1.92
CA GLN A 54 -13.62 -3.49 -0.92
C GLN A 54 -12.34 -2.80 -1.41
N ARG A 55 -11.94 -3.03 -2.66
CA ARG A 55 -10.77 -2.36 -3.26
C ARG A 55 -10.96 -0.83 -3.32
N LEU A 56 -12.15 -0.38 -3.74
CA LEU A 56 -12.49 1.05 -3.78
C LEU A 56 -12.52 1.68 -2.38
N ARG A 57 -12.97 0.94 -1.35
CA ARG A 57 -12.92 1.40 0.03
C ARG A 57 -11.49 1.58 0.50
N SER A 58 -10.60 0.63 0.23
CA SER A 58 -9.16 0.76 0.56
C SER A 58 -8.51 1.94 -0.17
N MET A 59 -8.84 2.16 -1.45
CA MET A 59 -8.39 3.34 -2.20
C MET A 59 -8.80 4.65 -1.52
N ARG A 60 -10.05 4.75 -1.05
CA ARG A 60 -10.55 5.93 -0.34
C ARG A 60 -9.84 6.13 1.00
N LEU A 61 -9.65 5.06 1.78
CA LEU A 61 -8.91 5.13 3.05
C LEU A 61 -7.45 5.58 2.84
N LEU A 62 -6.78 5.05 1.82
CA LEU A 62 -5.44 5.50 1.44
C LEU A 62 -5.43 6.99 1.12
N ALA A 63 -6.36 7.44 0.27
CA ALA A 63 -6.44 8.84 -0.15
C ALA A 63 -6.77 9.82 0.99
N GLU A 64 -7.71 9.46 1.86
CA GLU A 64 -8.25 10.35 2.90
C GLU A 64 -7.44 10.31 4.20
N ARG A 65 -6.90 9.15 4.57
CA ARG A 65 -6.27 8.94 5.89
C ARG A 65 -4.76 8.78 5.82
N VAL A 66 -4.20 8.33 4.70
CA VAL A 66 -2.77 8.02 4.61
C VAL A 66 -2.00 9.10 3.84
N LEU A 67 -2.42 9.40 2.61
CA LEU A 67 -1.74 10.37 1.73
C LEU A 67 -1.49 11.75 2.36
N PRO A 68 -2.39 12.34 3.18
CA PRO A 68 -2.14 13.63 3.82
C PRO A 68 -0.90 13.63 4.74
N HIS A 69 -0.55 12.49 5.33
CA HIS A 69 0.56 12.37 6.28
C HIS A 69 1.90 12.05 5.60
N VAL A 70 1.88 11.46 4.39
CA VAL A 70 3.09 11.02 3.69
C VAL A 70 3.49 11.93 2.51
N ARG A 71 2.60 12.82 2.06
CA ARG A 71 2.89 13.72 0.93
C ARG A 71 3.80 14.86 1.39
N SER A 72 4.98 14.96 0.79
CA SER A 72 5.94 16.05 1.06
C SER A 72 6.30 16.75 -0.25
N GLY A 73 5.98 18.04 -0.36
CA GLY A 73 6.41 18.92 -1.46
C GLY A 73 5.49 18.95 -2.70
N PRO A 74 5.61 19.99 -3.54
CA PRO A 74 4.72 20.21 -4.69
C PRO A 74 4.86 19.07 -5.70
N THR A 75 3.72 18.62 -6.21
CA THR A 75 3.58 17.59 -7.25
C THR A 75 4.44 17.91 -8.46
N GLY A 76 5.66 17.36 -8.50
CA GLY A 76 6.47 17.30 -9.72
C GLY A 76 5.75 16.45 -10.75
N LYS A 77 5.67 16.94 -11.98
CA LYS A 77 5.06 16.23 -13.12
C LYS A 77 5.70 14.84 -13.26
N PRO A 78 4.92 13.77 -13.51
CA PRO A 78 5.50 12.51 -13.94
C PRO A 78 6.14 12.72 -15.31
N THR A 79 7.46 12.63 -15.37
CA THR A 79 8.26 12.49 -16.60
C THR A 79 8.00 11.16 -17.29
#